data_AF-A0A170QCW8-F1
#
_entry.id   AF-A0A170QCW8-F1
#
_cell.length_a   1.000
_cell.length_b   1.000
_cell.length_c   1.000
_cell.angle_alpha   90.00
_cell.angle_beta   90.00
_cell.angle_gamma   90.00
#
_symmetry.space_group_name_H-M   'P 1'
#
loop_
_entity.id
_entity.type
_entity.pdbx_description
1 polymer ?
#
loop_
_entity_poly.entity_id
_entity_poly.type
_entity_poly.pdbx_seq_one_letter_code
_entity_poly.pdbx_strand_id
1 'polypeptide(L)'
;MYSSSLEDYRIRVLEFSAGGIVYFEQAKGTLGLSIHQIGKEFNSNAVGILLPKTVLSGSKKLAHLPLTLFIDALPSWLISNTELFIGGIFQVNNVMQIRWGTSTRKGDHNIQQGLLQSILGASGFGVGYATGPTLIHYSTFIYGTGAVIQGLEIGIRL
;
A
#
# COMPACT_ATOMS: atom_id res chain seq x y z
N MET A 1 16.94 8.70 4.80
CA MET A 1 17.96 9.44 4.01
C MET A 1 18.03 8.79 2.65
N TYR A 2 17.66 9.52 1.61
CA TYR A 2 17.74 9.08 0.23
C TYR A 2 18.95 9.73 -0.45
N SER A 3 19.67 8.97 -1.27
CA SER A 3 20.78 9.47 -2.07
C SER A 3 20.70 8.88 -3.46
N SER A 4 20.70 9.74 -4.47
CA SER A 4 20.75 9.34 -5.88
C SER A 4 21.85 10.12 -6.59
N SER A 5 22.49 9.47 -7.55
CA SER A 5 23.53 10.07 -8.39
C SER A 5 23.39 9.61 -9.83
N LEU A 6 23.48 10.54 -10.77
CA LEU A 6 23.55 10.28 -12.20
C LEU A 6 24.59 11.22 -12.79
N GLU A 7 25.70 10.66 -13.27
CA GLU A 7 26.88 11.43 -13.70
C GLU A 7 27.31 12.44 -12.61
N ASP A 8 27.34 13.73 -12.95
CA ASP A 8 27.71 14.82 -12.03
C ASP A 8 26.55 15.28 -11.15
N TYR A 9 25.33 14.79 -11.38
CA TYR A 9 24.15 15.16 -10.59
C TYR A 9 24.00 14.28 -9.36
N ARG A 10 23.78 14.91 -8.21
CA ARG A 10 23.61 14.29 -6.90
C ARG A 10 22.45 14.94 -6.16
N ILE A 11 21.53 14.10 -5.72
CA ILE A 11 20.40 14.51 -4.89
C ILE A 11 20.50 13.76 -3.56
N ARG A 12 20.47 14.49 -2.46
CA ARG A 12 20.37 13.92 -1.11
C ARG A 12 19.19 14.55 -0.40
N VAL A 13 18.29 13.70 0.09
CA VAL A 13 17.05 14.12 0.76
C VAL A 13 17.00 13.51 2.14
N LEU A 14 16.71 14.34 3.12
CA LEU A 14 16.32 13.89 4.45
C LEU A 14 14.80 13.98 4.51
N GLU A 15 14.16 12.81 4.61
CA GLU A 15 12.71 12.68 4.67
C GLU A 15 12.28 11.95 5.93
N PHE A 16 11.09 12.29 6.40
CA PHE A 16 10.41 11.74 7.55
C PHE A 16 8.98 11.40 7.16
N SER A 17 8.43 10.40 7.85
CA SER A 17 7.02 10.06 7.79
C SER A 17 6.49 9.98 9.22
N ALA A 18 5.25 10.41 9.41
CA ALA A 18 4.57 10.35 10.70
C ALA A 18 3.12 9.90 10.50
N GLY A 19 2.56 9.24 11.50
CA GLY A 19 1.17 8.80 11.44
C GLY A 19 0.64 8.40 12.81
N GLY A 20 -0.69 8.29 12.88
CA GLY A 20 -1.42 7.86 14.06
C GLY A 20 -2.51 6.88 13.69
N ILE A 21 -2.87 6.00 14.63
CA ILE A 21 -3.94 5.01 14.49
C ILE A 21 -4.84 5.11 15.71
N VAL A 22 -6.15 5.12 15.48
CA VAL A 22 -7.19 5.03 16.50
C VAL A 22 -7.87 3.67 16.40
N TYR A 23 -8.02 3.01 17.54
CA TYR A 23 -8.64 1.69 17.66
C TYR A 23 -10.07 1.82 18.20
N PHE A 24 -11.01 1.18 17.53
CA PHE A 24 -12.41 1.10 17.93
C PHE A 24 -12.72 -0.35 18.31
N GLU A 25 -12.43 -0.72 19.56
CA GLU A 25 -12.56 -2.10 20.07
C GLU A 25 -13.97 -2.67 19.85
N GLN A 26 -15.01 -1.90 20.18
CA GLN A 26 -16.41 -2.33 20.04
C GLN A 26 -16.79 -2.63 18.58
N ALA A 27 -16.23 -1.87 17.63
CA ALA A 27 -16.49 -2.04 16.20
C ALA A 27 -15.49 -3.00 15.52
N LYS A 28 -14.48 -3.50 16.25
CA LYS A 28 -13.34 -4.26 15.73
C LYS A 28 -12.72 -3.60 14.50
N GLY A 29 -12.54 -2.29 14.57
CA GLY A 29 -12.07 -1.47 13.47
C GLY A 29 -10.97 -0.51 13.89
N THR A 30 -10.25 -0.01 12.90
CA THR A 30 -9.21 1.00 13.08
C THR A 30 -9.38 2.11 12.06
N LEU A 31 -8.96 3.31 12.43
CA LEU A 31 -8.77 4.43 11.50
C LEU A 31 -7.34 4.92 11.66
N GLY A 32 -6.67 5.18 10.55
CA GLY A 32 -5.32 5.70 10.53
C GLY A 32 -5.21 6.94 9.65
N LEU A 33 -4.23 7.77 9.98
CA LEU A 33 -3.80 8.90 9.19
C LEU A 33 -2.28 8.92 9.20
N SER A 34 -1.66 9.01 8.03
CA SER A 34 -0.22 9.21 7.92
C SER A 34 0.12 10.24 6.86
N ILE A 35 1.26 10.90 7.06
CA ILE A 35 1.88 11.79 6.10
C ILE A 35 3.29 11.27 5.86
N HIS A 36 3.62 11.06 4.59
CA HIS A 36 4.89 10.52 4.13
C HIS A 36 5.68 11.59 3.38
N GLN A 37 6.99 11.39 3.29
CA GLN A 37 7.89 12.20 2.46
C GLN A 37 7.93 13.68 2.88
N ILE A 38 7.87 13.96 4.18
CA ILE A 38 8.10 15.30 4.73
C ILE A 38 9.60 15.50 4.86
N GLY A 39 10.19 16.45 4.15
CA GLY A 39 11.64 16.54 4.14
C GLY A 39 12.20 17.73 3.36
N LYS A 40 13.53 17.77 3.29
CA LYS A 40 14.25 18.77 2.53
C LYS A 40 15.51 18.18 1.91
N GLU A 41 15.87 18.70 0.74
CA GLU A 41 17.16 18.46 0.11
C GLU A 41 18.31 19.11 0.88
N PHE A 42 19.45 18.43 0.91
CA PHE A 42 20.67 18.93 1.54
C PHE A 42 21.90 18.50 0.74
N ASN A 43 22.86 19.40 0.51
CA ASN A 43 24.09 19.09 -0.25
C ASN A 43 23.83 18.46 -1.64
N SER A 44 22.71 18.81 -2.26
CA SER A 44 22.32 18.45 -3.63
C SER A 44 22.84 19.49 -4.61
N ASN A 45 23.30 19.04 -5.77
CA ASN A 45 23.64 19.91 -6.91
C ASN A 45 22.66 19.74 -8.09
N ALA A 46 21.57 19.00 -7.87
CA ALA A 46 20.42 18.90 -8.73
C ALA A 46 19.15 19.17 -7.92
N VAL A 47 18.08 19.61 -8.59
CA VAL A 47 16.77 19.85 -7.97
C VAL A 47 16.01 18.53 -7.89
N GLY A 48 15.67 18.11 -6.68
CA GLY A 48 14.67 17.07 -6.47
C GLY A 48 13.27 17.68 -6.37
N ILE A 49 12.26 16.82 -6.54
CA ILE A 49 10.87 17.17 -6.19
C ILE A 49 10.46 16.22 -5.08
N LEU A 50 10.17 16.77 -3.91
CA LEU A 50 9.59 16.02 -2.80
C LEU A 50 8.12 16.38 -2.68
N LEU A 51 7.25 15.40 -2.86
CA LEU A 51 5.80 15.57 -2.77
C LEU A 51 5.28 14.83 -1.54
N PRO A 52 4.95 15.53 -0.45
CA PRO A 52 4.34 14.91 0.71
C PRO A 52 3.05 14.18 0.32
N LYS A 53 2.86 12.99 0.88
CA LYS A 53 1.67 12.17 0.60
C LYS A 53 0.89 11.92 1.87
N THR A 54 -0.40 12.24 1.84
CA THR A 54 -1.33 11.91 2.92
C THR A 54 -2.01 10.57 2.62
N VAL A 55 -2.12 9.70 3.61
CA VAL A 55 -2.86 8.44 3.54
C VAL A 55 -3.90 8.45 4.65
N LEU A 56 -5.16 8.26 4.28
CA LEU A 56 -6.25 7.97 5.19
C LEU A 56 -6.52 6.48 5.12
N SER A 57 -6.44 5.77 6.24
CA SER A 57 -6.61 4.32 6.27
C SER A 57 -7.74 3.90 7.19
N GLY A 58 -8.37 2.78 6.87
CA GLY A 58 -9.41 2.17 7.67
C GLY A 58 -9.34 0.66 7.59
N SER A 59 -9.57 -0.01 8.72
CA SER A 59 -9.73 -1.46 8.73
C SER A 59 -10.94 -1.88 9.55
N LYS A 60 -11.52 -3.02 9.20
CA LYS A 60 -12.61 -3.62 9.95
C LYS A 60 -12.58 -5.14 9.87
N LYS A 61 -12.57 -5.79 11.02
CA LYS A 61 -12.83 -7.23 11.12
C LYS A 61 -14.33 -7.47 11.13
N LEU A 62 -14.82 -8.24 10.16
CA LEU A 62 -16.25 -8.53 10.04
C LEU A 62 -16.71 -9.49 11.16
N ALA A 63 -17.94 -9.31 11.64
CA ALA A 63 -18.47 -10.10 12.76
C ALA A 63 -18.81 -11.54 12.38
N HIS A 64 -19.30 -11.75 11.16
CA HIS A 64 -19.87 -13.03 10.70
C HIS A 64 -19.10 -13.68 9.55
N LEU A 65 -17.96 -13.09 9.18
CA LEU A 65 -17.07 -13.62 8.15
C LEU A 65 -15.65 -13.52 8.69
N PRO A 66 -14.80 -14.55 8.55
CA PRO A 66 -13.40 -14.50 8.99
C PRO A 66 -12.58 -13.63 8.01
N LEU A 67 -13.02 -12.40 7.79
CA LEU A 67 -12.48 -11.45 6.84
C LEU A 67 -12.18 -10.14 7.59
N THR A 68 -10.94 -9.68 7.45
CA THR A 68 -10.58 -8.30 7.76
C THR A 68 -10.52 -7.53 6.45
N LEU A 69 -11.28 -6.45 6.35
CA LEU A 69 -11.27 -5.53 5.21
C LEU A 69 -10.37 -4.33 5.53
N PHE A 70 -9.71 -3.82 4.48
CA PHE A 70 -8.84 -2.66 4.52
C PHE A 70 -9.23 -1.69 3.41
N ILE A 71 -9.18 -0.40 3.70
CA ILE A 71 -9.34 0.67 2.72
C ILE A 71 -8.32 1.76 3.01
N ASP A 72 -7.56 2.16 1.98
CA ASP A 72 -6.68 3.33 2.05
C ASP A 72 -7.07 4.33 0.96
N ALA A 73 -7.11 5.61 1.30
CA ALA A 73 -7.33 6.72 0.38
C ALA A 73 -6.12 7.65 0.40
N LEU A 74 -5.55 7.88 -0.78
CA LEU A 74 -4.40 8.75 -1.00
C LEU A 74 -4.86 9.96 -1.82
N PRO A 75 -5.38 11.02 -1.18
CA PRO A 75 -5.73 12.24 -1.87
C PRO A 75 -4.47 12.93 -2.40
N SER A 76 -4.48 13.29 -3.69
CA SER A 76 -3.43 14.10 -4.27
C SER A 76 -3.88 15.55 -4.40
N TRP A 77 -3.24 16.44 -3.64
CA TRP A 77 -3.53 17.89 -3.67
C TRP A 77 -3.15 18.55 -4.99
N LEU A 78 -2.29 17.92 -5.81
CA LEU A 78 -1.73 18.49 -7.04
C LEU A 78 -2.54 18.19 -8.31
N ILE A 79 -3.20 17.03 -8.37
CA ILE A 79 -3.84 16.52 -9.61
C ILE A 79 -5.34 16.22 -9.45
N SER A 80 -5.97 16.64 -8.34
CA SER A 80 -7.41 16.45 -8.07
C SER A 80 -7.89 14.99 -8.25
N ASN A 81 -7.00 14.02 -8.04
CA ASN A 81 -7.30 12.60 -8.11
C ASN A 81 -7.01 11.95 -6.75
N THR A 82 -7.86 10.99 -6.36
CA THR A 82 -7.71 10.21 -5.13
C THR A 82 -7.50 8.77 -5.52
N GLU A 83 -6.34 8.23 -5.15
CA GLU A 83 -6.12 6.80 -5.29
C GLU A 83 -6.78 6.09 -4.12
N LEU A 84 -7.55 5.05 -4.42
CA LEU A 84 -8.18 4.19 -3.44
C LEU A 84 -7.53 2.81 -3.52
N PHE A 85 -7.27 2.21 -2.37
CA PHE A 85 -6.83 0.83 -2.20
C PHE A 85 -7.89 0.12 -1.39
N ILE A 86 -8.32 -1.04 -1.83
CA ILE A 86 -9.26 -1.89 -1.11
C ILE A 86 -8.66 -3.27 -1.07
N GLY A 87 -8.67 -3.91 0.09
CA GLY A 87 -8.20 -5.28 0.21
C GLY A 87 -8.81 -6.01 1.37
N GLY A 88 -8.44 -7.28 1.48
CA GLY A 88 -8.91 -8.12 2.55
C GLY A 88 -7.99 -9.30 2.84
N ILE A 89 -8.05 -9.73 4.09
CA ILE A 89 -7.42 -10.96 4.57
C ILE A 89 -8.52 -11.89 5.04
N PHE A 90 -8.73 -12.98 4.31
CA PHE A 90 -9.63 -14.05 4.67
C PHE A 90 -8.86 -15.13 5.43
N GLN A 91 -9.26 -15.36 6.68
CA GLN A 91 -8.72 -16.40 7.54
C GLN A 91 -9.40 -17.72 7.19
N VAL A 92 -8.68 -18.61 6.48
CA VAL A 92 -9.19 -19.94 6.14
C VAL A 92 -9.20 -20.82 7.39
N ASN A 93 -8.12 -20.78 8.16
CA ASN A 93 -7.98 -21.43 9.45
C ASN A 93 -6.86 -20.74 10.27
N ASN A 94 -6.42 -21.36 11.37
CA ASN A 94 -5.43 -20.78 12.27
C ASN A 94 -4.02 -20.64 11.65
N VAL A 95 -3.74 -21.36 10.56
CA VAL A 95 -2.44 -21.36 9.89
C VAL A 95 -2.49 -20.78 8.48
N MET A 96 -3.65 -20.76 7.82
CA MET A 96 -3.77 -20.38 6.41
C MET A 96 -4.63 -19.13 6.21
N GLN A 97 -4.14 -18.24 5.35
CA GLN A 97 -4.78 -16.97 4.97
C GLN A 97 -4.82 -16.84 3.45
N ILE A 98 -5.90 -16.25 2.95
CA ILE A 98 -5.99 -15.77 1.57
C ILE A 98 -6.06 -14.24 1.63
N ARG A 99 -5.26 -13.58 0.81
CA ARG A 99 -5.16 -12.13 0.71
C ARG A 99 -5.58 -11.69 -0.67
N TRP A 100 -6.28 -10.59 -0.76
CA TRP A 100 -6.62 -9.95 -2.02
C TRP A 100 -6.58 -8.45 -1.86
N GLY A 101 -6.35 -7.73 -2.94
CA GLY A 101 -6.37 -6.28 -2.95
C GLY A 101 -6.48 -5.72 -4.35
N THR A 102 -7.00 -4.52 -4.46
CA THR A 102 -7.14 -3.77 -5.70
C THR A 102 -6.96 -2.28 -5.46
N SER A 103 -6.71 -1.52 -6.52
CA SER A 103 -6.61 -0.06 -6.42
C SER A 103 -7.13 0.68 -7.65
N THR A 104 -7.39 1.97 -7.49
CA THR A 104 -7.74 2.88 -8.59
C THR A 104 -6.53 3.59 -9.21
N ARG A 105 -5.31 3.27 -8.77
CA ARG A 105 -4.04 3.93 -9.21
C ARG A 105 -3.84 3.95 -10.73
N LYS A 106 -4.46 3.03 -11.46
CA LYS A 106 -4.38 2.96 -12.93
C LYS A 106 -5.50 3.72 -13.66
N GLY A 107 -6.39 4.42 -12.95
CA GLY A 107 -7.52 5.16 -13.55
C GLY A 107 -7.09 6.22 -14.56
N ASP A 108 -5.95 6.87 -14.32
CA ASP A 108 -5.41 7.94 -15.18
C ASP A 108 -4.36 7.48 -16.20
N HIS A 109 -3.94 6.20 -16.18
CA HIS A 109 -3.07 5.69 -17.24
C HIS A 109 -3.91 5.56 -18.50
N ASN A 110 -3.81 6.57 -19.37
CA ASN A 110 -4.46 6.82 -20.67
C ASN A 110 -4.60 5.58 -21.59
N ILE A 111 -5.44 4.64 -21.17
CA ILE A 111 -6.08 3.63 -21.99
C ILE A 111 -7.55 3.89 -21.73
N GLN A 112 -8.32 4.25 -22.76
CA GLN A 112 -9.77 4.53 -22.72
C GLN A 112 -10.59 3.31 -22.24
N GLN A 113 -10.29 2.81 -21.05
CA GLN A 113 -10.77 1.58 -20.45
C GLN A 113 -11.59 1.94 -19.21
N GLY A 114 -12.68 1.21 -18.99
CA GLY A 114 -13.59 1.46 -17.88
C GLY A 114 -12.97 1.20 -16.50
N LEU A 115 -13.68 1.63 -15.45
CA LEU A 115 -13.28 1.46 -14.04
C LEU A 115 -12.95 0.00 -13.69
N LEU A 116 -13.69 -0.98 -14.23
CA LEU A 116 -13.44 -2.40 -13.98
C LEU A 116 -12.10 -2.87 -14.54
N GLN A 117 -11.70 -2.42 -15.73
CA GLN A 117 -10.42 -2.76 -16.33
C GLN A 117 -9.24 -2.11 -15.59
N SER A 118 -9.46 -0.91 -15.03
CA SER A 118 -8.50 -0.24 -14.15
C SER A 118 -8.30 -1.01 -12.83
N ILE A 119 -9.39 -1.42 -12.19
CA ILE A 119 -9.41 -2.22 -10.95
C ILE A 119 -8.70 -3.57 -11.19
N LEU A 120 -9.10 -4.32 -12.22
CA LEU A 120 -8.47 -5.62 -12.55
C LEU A 120 -6.99 -5.46 -12.92
N GLY A 121 -6.62 -4.35 -13.57
CA GLY A 121 -5.25 -4.01 -13.92
C GLY A 121 -4.40 -3.47 -12.77
N ALA A 122 -4.94 -3.39 -11.56
CA ALA A 122 -4.23 -2.99 -10.35
C ALA A 122 -4.69 -3.83 -9.15
N SER A 123 -4.79 -5.14 -9.37
CA SER A 123 -5.26 -6.15 -8.42
C SER A 123 -4.17 -7.16 -8.06
N GLY A 124 -4.22 -7.71 -6.86
CA GLY A 124 -3.32 -8.75 -6.40
C GLY A 124 -3.99 -9.77 -5.49
N PHE A 125 -3.38 -10.94 -5.45
CA PHE A 125 -3.80 -12.08 -4.65
C PHE A 125 -2.58 -12.70 -3.98
N GLY A 126 -2.76 -13.21 -2.77
CA GLY A 126 -1.70 -13.87 -2.04
C GLY A 126 -2.23 -14.93 -1.08
N VAL A 127 -1.31 -15.79 -0.66
CA VAL A 127 -1.55 -16.82 0.35
C VAL A 127 -0.57 -16.62 1.48
N GLY A 128 -1.05 -16.81 2.71
CA GLY A 128 -0.25 -16.80 3.91
C GLY A 128 -0.32 -18.13 4.63
N TYR A 129 0.82 -18.60 5.12
CA TYR A 129 0.93 -19.83 5.87
C TYR A 129 1.80 -19.62 7.12
N ALA A 130 1.27 -20.00 8.29
CA ALA A 130 2.00 -19.98 9.55
C ALA A 130 2.43 -21.41 9.90
N THR A 131 3.72 -21.59 10.21
CA THR A 131 4.30 -22.86 10.64
C THR A 131 5.22 -22.61 11.83
N GLY A 132 4.82 -23.11 13.01
CA GLY A 132 5.50 -22.80 14.27
C GLY A 132 5.62 -21.27 14.49
N PRO A 133 6.83 -20.76 14.75
CA PRO A 133 7.05 -19.31 14.91
C PRO A 133 7.19 -18.58 13.57
N THR A 134 7.13 -19.27 12.42
CA THR A 134 7.39 -18.66 11.11
C THR A 134 6.07 -18.33 10.40
N LEU A 135 6.03 -17.17 9.76
CA LEU A 135 4.95 -16.74 8.89
C LEU A 135 5.52 -16.56 7.48
N ILE A 136 4.91 -17.20 6.49
CA ILE A 136 5.33 -17.11 5.09
C ILE A 136 4.15 -16.55 4.30
N HIS A 137 4.36 -15.45 3.57
CA HIS A 137 3.39 -14.95 2.61
C HIS A 137 3.98 -14.96 1.21
N TYR A 138 3.21 -15.47 0.26
CA TYR A 138 3.50 -15.32 -1.15
C TYR A 138 2.35 -14.56 -1.81
N SER A 139 2.65 -13.54 -2.59
CA SER A 139 1.66 -12.71 -3.26
C SER A 139 2.06 -12.40 -4.69
N THR A 140 1.04 -12.15 -5.50
CA THR A 140 1.16 -11.67 -6.88
C THR A 140 0.31 -10.43 -7.02
N PHE A 141 0.81 -9.44 -7.74
CA PHE A 141 0.11 -8.19 -8.02
C PHE A 141 0.26 -7.83 -9.48
N ILE A 142 -0.85 -7.67 -10.18
CA ILE A 142 -0.89 -7.24 -11.57
C ILE A 142 -0.88 -5.71 -11.55
N TYR A 143 0.13 -5.13 -12.19
CA TYR A 143 0.22 -3.70 -12.41
C TYR A 143 0.22 -3.41 -13.91
N GLY A 144 -0.87 -2.88 -14.42
CA GLY A 144 -1.00 -2.60 -15.83
C GLY A 144 -1.44 -3.80 -16.66
N THR A 145 -1.08 -3.77 -17.94
CA THR A 145 -1.26 -4.87 -18.90
C THR A 145 0.03 -5.66 -19.13
N GLY A 146 1.15 -5.29 -18.48
CA GLY A 146 2.48 -5.81 -18.81
C GLY A 146 3.38 -6.15 -17.64
N ALA A 147 2.99 -5.87 -16.39
CA ALA A 147 3.81 -6.21 -15.23
C ALA A 147 3.03 -7.07 -14.22
N VAL A 148 3.65 -8.16 -13.80
CA VAL A 148 3.24 -8.96 -12.65
C VAL A 148 4.37 -8.88 -11.64
N ILE A 149 4.05 -8.34 -10.47
CA ILE A 149 4.96 -8.25 -9.33
C ILE A 149 4.70 -9.46 -8.44
N GLN A 150 5.75 -10.16 -8.02
CA GLN A 150 5.67 -11.26 -7.07
C GLN A 150 6.36 -10.84 -5.78
N GLY A 151 5.75 -11.16 -4.64
CA GLY A 151 6.26 -10.87 -3.31
C GLY A 151 6.38 -12.12 -2.48
N LEU A 152 7.52 -12.28 -1.81
CA LEU A 152 7.72 -13.29 -0.76
C LEU A 152 8.08 -12.56 0.54
N GLU A 153 7.28 -12.78 1.57
CA GLU A 153 7.50 -12.26 2.92
C GLU A 153 7.74 -13.45 3.85
N ILE A 154 8.80 -13.39 4.65
CA ILE A 154 9.06 -14.36 5.72
C ILE A 154 9.22 -13.57 7.01
N GLY A 155 8.33 -13.82 7.96
CA GLY A 155 8.29 -13.16 9.26
C GLY A 155 8.34 -14.16 10.42
N ILE A 156 8.54 -13.62 11.62
CA ILE A 156 8.49 -14.37 12.87
C ILE A 156 7.25 -13.89 13.64
N ARG A 157 6.39 -14.84 14.03
CA ARG A 157 5.25 -14.60 14.90
C ARG A 157 5.74 -14.62 16.35
N LEU A 158 5.78 -13.44 16.96
CA LEU A 158 6.05 -13.25 18.39
C LEU A 158 4.89 -13.75 19.25
#